data_AF-A0A9P9BK21-F1
#
_entry.id   AF-A0A9P9BK21-F1
#
_cell.length_a   1.000
_cell.length_b   1.000
_cell.length_c   1.000
_cell.angle_alpha   90.00
_cell.angle_beta   90.00
_cell.angle_gamma   90.00
#
_symmetry.space_group_name_H-M   'P 1'
#
loop_
_entity.id
_entity.type
_entity.pdbx_description
1 polymer ?
#
loop_
_entity_poly.entity_id
_entity_poly.type
_entity_poly.pdbx_seq_one_letter_code
_entity_poly.pdbx_strand_id
1 'polypeptide(L)'
;MSEGAIAKLEARVRAAERLAERAQARGAIENIFSKYMHLHNVFRDEEIKPLRVKRGTEGIHAQYTNVGVYTDYDSVMKYHSGGPSPVGKLILHMTNTPVIEVAEDGQTAKGFWLMNGLESGTTDPANVGAMPENLYEPADKNVQGKRVWAHWVWCQYALDFLKQDGEWKIWHFRCLEVARAPYSENWISFAEKNQFAFGKGLAYFGDDGKAVFMPQVDKPAESRSDIYSPDRVQKLAVKLPEPYTTFKDVPAY
;
A
#
# COMPACT_ATOMS: atom_id res chain seq x y z
N MET A 1 -41.51 -22.61 26.12
CA MET A 1 -41.56 -21.99 24.77
C MET A 1 -41.89 -23.09 23.77
N SER A 2 -42.64 -22.81 22.71
CA SER A 2 -42.84 -23.80 21.63
C SER A 2 -41.55 -24.03 20.87
N GLU A 3 -41.40 -25.21 20.25
CA GLU A 3 -40.24 -25.52 19.40
C GLU A 3 -40.03 -24.49 18.29
N GLY A 4 -41.12 -24.01 17.68
CA GLY A 4 -41.07 -22.94 16.67
C GLY A 4 -40.55 -21.60 17.22
N ALA A 5 -40.82 -21.27 18.49
CA ALA A 5 -40.27 -20.08 19.13
C ALA A 5 -38.76 -20.23 19.41
N ILE A 6 -38.32 -21.42 19.82
CA ILE A 6 -36.89 -21.74 20.03
C ILE A 6 -36.13 -21.64 18.71
N ALA A 7 -36.60 -22.29 17.65
CA ALA A 7 -35.95 -22.25 16.33
C ALA A 7 -35.82 -20.81 15.78
N LYS A 8 -36.84 -19.98 15.97
CA LYS A 8 -36.80 -18.56 15.58
C LYS A 8 -35.78 -17.76 16.40
N LEU A 9 -35.68 -18.03 17.71
CA LEU A 9 -34.67 -17.39 18.56
C LEU A 9 -33.26 -17.80 18.18
N GLU A 10 -33.02 -19.10 17.95
CA GLU A 10 -31.71 -19.59 17.49
C GLU A 10 -31.29 -18.98 16.16
N ALA A 11 -32.22 -18.86 15.20
CA ALA A 11 -31.94 -18.21 13.92
C ALA A 11 -31.54 -16.73 14.10
N ARG A 12 -32.20 -16.02 15.03
CA ARG A 12 -31.87 -14.62 15.36
C ARG A 12 -30.52 -14.52 16.07
N VAL A 13 -30.19 -15.43 16.97
CA VAL A 13 -28.89 -15.48 17.65
C VAL A 13 -27.79 -15.69 16.62
N ARG A 14 -27.90 -16.70 15.75
CA ARG A 14 -26.92 -16.95 14.68
C ARG A 14 -26.75 -15.75 13.74
N ALA A 15 -27.84 -15.05 13.42
CA ALA A 15 -27.76 -13.85 12.59
C ALA A 15 -27.06 -12.69 13.32
N ALA A 16 -27.33 -12.50 14.60
CA ALA A 16 -26.68 -11.48 15.43
C ALA A 16 -25.19 -11.77 15.64
N GLU A 17 -24.82 -13.03 15.87
CA GLU A 17 -23.42 -13.47 15.99
C GLU A 17 -22.64 -13.19 14.70
N ARG A 18 -23.18 -13.56 13.53
CA ARG A 18 -22.56 -13.24 12.23
C ARG A 18 -22.40 -11.73 12.01
N LEU A 19 -23.40 -10.94 12.38
CA LEU A 19 -23.31 -9.49 12.28
C LEU A 19 -22.22 -8.93 13.20
N ALA A 20 -22.14 -9.42 14.44
CA ALA A 20 -21.11 -9.02 15.40
C ALA A 20 -19.70 -9.40 14.92
N GLU A 21 -19.52 -10.61 14.38
CA GLU A 21 -18.26 -11.06 13.81
C GLU A 21 -17.81 -10.19 12.63
N ARG A 22 -18.72 -9.85 11.71
CA ARG A 22 -18.41 -8.95 10.58
C ARG A 22 -18.07 -7.54 11.05
N ALA A 23 -18.79 -7.01 12.05
CA ALA A 23 -18.51 -5.70 12.63
C ALA A 23 -17.13 -5.68 13.31
N GLN A 24 -16.76 -6.72 14.06
CA GLN A 24 -15.44 -6.87 14.67
C GLN A 24 -14.33 -7.04 13.62
N ALA A 25 -14.60 -7.81 12.57
CA ALA A 25 -13.67 -8.03 11.46
C ALA A 25 -13.25 -6.70 10.81
N ARG A 26 -14.20 -5.78 10.57
CA ARG A 26 -13.90 -4.44 10.02
C ARG A 26 -12.79 -3.74 10.83
N GLY A 27 -12.88 -3.75 12.16
CA GLY A 27 -11.86 -3.15 13.03
C GLY A 27 -10.53 -3.92 13.03
N ALA A 28 -10.58 -5.26 12.97
CA ALA A 28 -9.37 -6.08 12.86
C ALA A 28 -8.60 -5.82 11.55
N ILE A 29 -9.31 -5.66 10.43
CA ILE A 29 -8.76 -5.34 9.12
C ILE A 29 -8.10 -3.95 9.12
N GLU A 30 -8.78 -2.95 9.67
CA GLU A 30 -8.23 -1.59 9.81
C GLU A 30 -6.94 -1.61 10.65
N ASN A 31 -6.92 -2.36 11.75
CA ASN A 31 -5.74 -2.54 12.58
C ASN A 31 -4.58 -3.21 11.85
N ILE A 32 -4.83 -4.20 10.98
CA ILE A 32 -3.77 -4.85 10.19
C ILE A 32 -3.09 -3.84 9.28
N PHE A 33 -3.86 -3.06 8.53
CA PHE A 33 -3.28 -2.10 7.61
C PHE A 33 -2.62 -0.90 8.32
N SER A 34 -3.18 -0.49 9.47
CA SER A 34 -2.56 0.51 10.33
C SER A 34 -1.21 0.03 10.87
N LYS A 35 -1.13 -1.22 11.34
CA LYS A 35 0.13 -1.86 11.76
C LYS A 35 1.14 -1.95 10.62
N TYR A 36 0.70 -2.34 9.42
CA TYR A 36 1.54 -2.32 8.22
C TYR A 36 2.20 -0.95 8.04
N MET A 37 1.41 0.13 8.09
CA MET A 37 1.92 1.49 7.89
C MET A 37 2.85 1.95 9.01
N HIS A 38 2.52 1.63 10.26
CA HIS A 38 3.40 1.95 11.39
C HIS A 38 4.76 1.27 11.27
N LEU A 39 4.81 -0.02 10.89
CA LEU A 39 6.06 -0.75 10.69
C LEU A 39 6.85 -0.21 9.51
N HIS A 40 6.17 0.09 8.39
CA HIS A 40 6.80 0.64 7.20
C HIS A 40 7.42 2.02 7.42
N ASN A 41 6.75 2.90 8.19
CA ASN A 41 7.27 4.23 8.54
C ASN A 41 8.60 4.18 9.31
N VAL A 42 8.92 3.05 9.95
CA VAL A 42 10.13 2.87 10.76
C VAL A 42 11.01 1.72 10.28
N PHE A 43 10.90 1.34 9.00
CA PHE A 43 11.77 0.35 8.34
C PHE A 43 11.75 -1.05 8.99
N ARG A 44 10.65 -1.43 9.65
CA ARG A 44 10.46 -2.76 10.27
C ARG A 44 9.77 -3.73 9.33
N ASP A 45 10.18 -3.74 8.06
CA ASP A 45 9.52 -4.47 6.97
C ASP A 45 9.52 -6.00 7.18
N GLU A 46 10.50 -6.56 7.88
CA GLU A 46 10.51 -7.97 8.26
C GLU A 46 9.27 -8.35 9.11
N GLU A 47 8.78 -7.44 9.94
CA GLU A 47 7.59 -7.64 10.78
C GLU A 47 6.27 -7.43 10.03
N ILE A 48 6.32 -6.95 8.79
CA ILE A 48 5.17 -6.89 7.90
C ILE A 48 4.84 -8.27 7.34
N LYS A 49 5.85 -9.15 7.16
CA LYS A 49 5.66 -10.47 6.52
C LYS A 49 4.58 -11.33 7.20
N PRO A 50 4.47 -11.41 8.54
CA PRO A 50 3.42 -12.16 9.22
C PRO A 50 1.99 -11.59 9.03
N LEU A 51 1.84 -10.36 8.53
CA LEU A 51 0.54 -9.77 8.19
C LEU A 51 -0.01 -10.28 6.86
N ARG A 52 0.82 -10.95 6.05
CA ARG A 52 0.45 -11.51 4.74
C ARG A 52 -0.14 -12.91 4.88
N VAL A 53 -0.93 -13.35 3.90
CA VAL A 53 -1.43 -14.73 3.82
C VAL A 53 -0.29 -15.74 3.82
N LYS A 54 -0.57 -16.97 4.25
CA LYS A 54 0.42 -18.05 4.33
C LYS A 54 0.95 -18.46 2.96
N ARG A 55 2.19 -18.98 2.92
CA ARG A 55 2.75 -19.61 1.73
C ARG A 55 1.83 -20.72 1.22
N GLY A 56 1.65 -20.81 -0.10
CA GLY A 56 0.74 -21.75 -0.74
C GLY A 56 -0.71 -21.23 -0.88
N THR A 57 -1.03 -20.04 -0.35
CA THR A 57 -2.31 -19.38 -0.64
C THR A 57 -2.35 -18.98 -2.11
N GLU A 58 -3.34 -19.49 -2.83
CA GLU A 58 -3.55 -19.20 -4.25
C GLU A 58 -3.79 -17.70 -4.49
N GLY A 59 -3.31 -17.19 -5.63
CA GLY A 59 -3.64 -15.84 -6.10
C GLY A 59 -2.93 -14.69 -5.41
N ILE A 60 -2.11 -14.91 -4.37
CA ILE A 60 -1.35 -13.84 -3.70
C ILE A 60 -0.58 -12.99 -4.71
N HIS A 61 -0.72 -11.67 -4.62
CA HIS A 61 0.08 -10.75 -5.42
C HIS A 61 0.16 -9.36 -4.77
N ALA A 62 1.13 -8.57 -5.23
CA ALA A 62 1.27 -7.18 -4.84
C ALA A 62 1.77 -6.32 -6.00
N GLN A 63 1.18 -5.14 -6.15
CA GLN A 63 1.63 -4.11 -7.08
C GLN A 63 1.80 -2.79 -6.33
N TYR A 64 3.05 -2.32 -6.25
CA TYR A 64 3.41 -1.11 -5.50
C TYR A 64 3.53 0.13 -6.37
N THR A 65 3.78 -0.04 -7.66
CA THR A 65 4.00 1.04 -8.62
C THR A 65 3.44 0.65 -9.99
N ASN A 66 3.56 1.54 -10.98
CA ASN A 66 3.23 1.22 -12.36
C ASN A 66 4.32 0.39 -13.08
N VAL A 67 5.36 -0.07 -12.37
CA VAL A 67 6.44 -0.89 -12.97
C VAL A 67 5.97 -2.32 -13.20
N GLY A 68 5.42 -2.97 -12.17
CA GLY A 68 5.00 -4.36 -12.29
C GLY A 68 4.48 -4.99 -11.02
N VAL A 69 4.22 -6.30 -11.13
CA VAL A 69 3.50 -7.10 -10.16
C VAL A 69 4.43 -8.19 -9.60
N TYR A 70 4.41 -8.35 -8.29
CA TYR A 70 4.90 -9.53 -7.58
C TYR A 70 3.74 -10.53 -7.51
N THR A 71 3.91 -11.71 -8.08
CA THR A 71 2.84 -12.67 -8.41
C THR A 71 2.83 -13.93 -7.56
N ASP A 72 3.80 -14.08 -6.66
CA ASP A 72 3.87 -15.21 -5.74
C ASP A 72 4.32 -14.80 -4.33
N TYR A 73 4.26 -15.77 -3.41
CA TYR A 73 4.63 -15.53 -2.02
C TYR A 73 6.09 -15.10 -1.87
N ASP A 74 7.02 -15.70 -2.60
CA ASP A 74 8.44 -15.42 -2.46
C ASP A 74 8.78 -14.02 -2.96
N SER A 75 8.21 -13.61 -4.09
CA SER A 75 8.45 -12.27 -4.65
C SER A 75 7.82 -11.18 -3.75
N VAL A 76 6.63 -11.43 -3.20
CA VAL A 76 5.98 -10.54 -2.20
C VAL A 76 6.78 -10.47 -0.88
N MET A 77 7.32 -11.57 -0.38
CA MET A 77 8.16 -11.53 0.83
C MET A 77 9.51 -10.88 0.56
N LYS A 78 10.11 -11.12 -0.61
CA LYS A 78 11.38 -10.53 -1.01
C LYS A 78 11.32 -9.00 -1.05
N TYR A 79 10.18 -8.43 -1.45
CA TYR A 79 9.95 -6.97 -1.37
C TYR A 79 10.21 -6.39 0.03
N HIS A 80 9.85 -7.14 1.09
CA HIS A 80 10.00 -6.72 2.48
C HIS A 80 11.28 -7.30 3.13
N SER A 81 12.25 -7.78 2.34
CA SER A 81 13.44 -8.47 2.84
C SER A 81 14.71 -7.68 2.64
N GLY A 82 15.55 -7.58 3.68
CA GLY A 82 16.91 -7.04 3.57
C GLY A 82 17.01 -5.57 3.15
N GLY A 83 15.92 -4.81 3.31
CA GLY A 83 15.92 -3.36 3.09
C GLY A 83 16.76 -2.64 4.13
N PRO A 84 17.48 -1.54 3.76
CA PRO A 84 18.25 -0.76 4.72
C PRO A 84 17.33 0.04 5.67
N SER A 85 17.86 0.43 6.83
CA SER A 85 17.23 1.39 7.76
C SER A 85 18.05 2.69 7.82
N PRO A 86 18.05 3.49 6.73
CA PRO A 86 19.05 4.52 6.52
C PRO A 86 18.92 5.72 7.48
N VAL A 87 20.06 6.13 8.04
CA VAL A 87 20.16 7.34 8.88
C VAL A 87 19.78 8.58 8.08
N GLY A 88 18.87 9.40 8.63
CA GLY A 88 18.42 10.64 8.02
C GLY A 88 17.32 10.47 6.96
N LYS A 89 16.84 9.25 6.73
CA LYS A 89 15.64 8.99 5.94
C LYS A 89 14.40 9.10 6.83
N LEU A 90 13.35 9.70 6.30
CA LEU A 90 12.04 9.76 6.94
C LEU A 90 11.00 9.23 5.96
N ILE A 91 10.19 8.28 6.42
CA ILE A 91 8.94 7.89 5.77
C ILE A 91 7.85 8.19 6.79
N LEU A 92 6.86 8.97 6.37
CA LEU A 92 5.68 9.24 7.19
C LEU A 92 4.45 9.13 6.31
N HIS A 93 3.97 7.91 6.13
CA HIS A 93 2.72 7.60 5.47
C HIS A 93 1.59 7.56 6.50
N MET A 94 0.55 8.37 6.26
CA MET A 94 -0.65 8.42 7.09
C MET A 94 -1.83 7.99 6.24
N THR A 95 -2.46 6.89 6.63
CA THR A 95 -3.68 6.41 5.97
C THR A 95 -4.91 7.04 6.61
N ASN A 96 -5.89 7.42 5.79
CA ASN A 96 -7.15 8.00 6.23
C ASN A 96 -8.32 7.56 5.33
N THR A 97 -9.53 7.97 5.72
CA THR A 97 -10.80 7.73 5.02
C THR A 97 -11.00 6.27 4.56
N PRO A 98 -10.94 5.29 5.47
CA PRO A 98 -11.10 3.88 5.12
C PRO A 98 -12.50 3.58 4.60
N VAL A 99 -12.57 2.88 3.47
CA VAL A 99 -13.76 2.13 3.03
C VAL A 99 -13.42 0.65 3.19
N ILE A 100 -14.11 -0.05 4.08
CA ILE A 100 -13.84 -1.47 4.38
C ILE A 100 -15.16 -2.23 4.29
N GLU A 101 -15.19 -3.24 3.43
CA GLU A 101 -16.32 -4.16 3.29
C GLU A 101 -15.90 -5.60 3.60
N VAL A 102 -16.57 -6.21 4.57
CA VAL A 102 -16.38 -7.62 4.93
C VAL A 102 -17.48 -8.43 4.28
N ALA A 103 -17.11 -9.47 3.52
CA ALA A 103 -18.03 -10.35 2.82
C ALA A 103 -19.12 -10.92 3.74
N GLU A 104 -20.29 -11.25 3.20
CA GLU A 104 -21.38 -11.85 3.97
C GLU A 104 -20.97 -13.17 4.64
N ASP A 105 -20.13 -13.97 4.00
CA ASP A 105 -19.57 -15.21 4.54
C ASP A 105 -18.51 -15.02 5.64
N GLY A 106 -18.06 -13.78 5.86
CA GLY A 106 -17.06 -13.41 6.86
C GLY A 106 -15.66 -13.97 6.61
N GLN A 107 -15.36 -14.46 5.40
CA GLN A 107 -14.08 -15.08 5.06
C GLN A 107 -13.12 -14.14 4.32
N THR A 108 -13.65 -13.15 3.60
CA THR A 108 -12.84 -12.16 2.89
C THR A 108 -13.30 -10.73 3.19
N ALA A 109 -12.41 -9.78 2.92
CA ALA A 109 -12.74 -8.37 2.97
C ALA A 109 -12.00 -7.59 1.90
N LYS A 110 -12.58 -6.46 1.50
CA LYS A 110 -11.97 -5.47 0.62
C LYS A 110 -11.80 -4.17 1.38
N GLY A 111 -10.65 -3.54 1.24
CA GLY A 111 -10.36 -2.27 1.88
C GLY A 111 -9.76 -1.27 0.92
N PHE A 112 -10.12 0.00 1.10
CA PHE A 112 -9.58 1.12 0.34
C PHE A 112 -9.25 2.27 1.28
N TRP A 113 -8.05 2.84 1.14
CA TRP A 113 -7.57 3.96 1.95
C TRP A 113 -6.99 5.04 1.05
N LEU A 114 -7.15 6.29 1.47
CA LEU A 114 -6.27 7.36 1.02
C LEU A 114 -5.01 7.35 1.90
N MET A 115 -3.87 7.65 1.32
CA MET A 115 -2.62 7.87 2.03
C MET A 115 -2.03 9.19 1.59
N ASN A 116 -1.64 10.00 2.55
CA ASN A 116 -0.80 11.16 2.32
C ASN A 116 0.36 11.16 3.30
N GLY A 117 1.46 11.75 2.88
CA GLY A 117 2.66 11.67 3.66
C GLY A 117 3.84 12.38 3.05
N LEU A 118 5.00 12.04 3.60
CA LEU A 118 6.28 12.49 3.12
C LEU A 118 7.26 11.34 3.06
N GLU A 119 8.17 11.45 2.12
CA GLU A 119 9.35 10.61 2.04
C GLU A 119 10.55 11.53 1.84
N SER A 120 11.58 11.38 2.65
CA SER A 120 12.79 12.19 2.51
C SER A 120 14.04 11.40 2.84
N GLY A 121 15.19 11.92 2.45
CA GLY A 121 16.49 11.38 2.75
C GLY A 121 17.61 12.27 2.25
N THR A 122 18.83 11.84 2.52
CA THR A 122 20.04 12.48 1.99
C THR A 122 20.85 11.46 1.20
N THR A 123 21.60 11.93 0.21
CA THR A 123 22.54 11.08 -0.53
C THR A 123 23.91 11.75 -0.66
N ASP A 124 24.95 10.94 -0.80
CA ASP A 124 26.29 11.42 -1.07
C ASP A 124 26.31 12.21 -2.40
N PRO A 125 26.90 13.42 -2.46
CA PRO A 125 27.04 14.17 -3.70
C PRO A 125 27.71 13.40 -4.84
N ALA A 126 28.55 12.40 -4.53
CA ALA A 126 29.20 11.55 -5.51
C ALA A 126 28.22 10.60 -6.25
N ASN A 127 27.02 10.37 -5.71
CA ASN A 127 25.99 9.50 -6.32
C ASN A 127 25.19 10.20 -7.43
N VAL A 128 25.91 10.82 -8.36
CA VAL A 128 25.33 11.49 -9.53
C VAL A 128 24.58 10.48 -10.41
N GLY A 129 23.38 10.85 -10.86
CA GLY A 129 22.56 10.02 -11.76
C GLY A 129 21.76 8.90 -11.07
N ALA A 130 21.88 8.74 -9.74
CA ALA A 130 21.10 7.75 -9.00
C ALA A 130 19.58 7.99 -9.08
N MET A 131 19.17 9.27 -9.19
CA MET A 131 17.80 9.69 -9.43
C MET A 131 17.78 10.85 -10.43
N PRO A 132 16.69 11.05 -11.19
CA PRO A 132 16.51 12.25 -11.99
C PRO A 132 16.73 13.53 -11.17
N GLU A 133 17.46 14.50 -11.74
CA GLU A 133 17.90 15.71 -11.03
C GLU A 133 16.75 16.55 -10.48
N ASN A 134 15.61 16.56 -11.17
CA ASN A 134 14.39 17.25 -10.74
C ASN A 134 13.70 16.58 -9.52
N LEU A 135 14.18 15.45 -9.04
CA LEU A 135 13.71 14.85 -7.79
C LEU A 135 14.48 15.39 -6.58
N TYR A 136 15.70 15.91 -6.74
CA TYR A 136 16.43 16.49 -5.61
C TYR A 136 15.92 17.90 -5.31
N GLU A 137 16.11 18.30 -4.05
CA GLU A 137 16.00 19.70 -3.67
C GLU A 137 17.13 20.53 -4.32
N PRO A 138 16.93 21.84 -4.52
CA PRO A 138 17.98 22.74 -4.99
C PRO A 138 19.26 22.64 -4.15
N ALA A 139 20.42 22.83 -4.79
CA ALA A 139 21.72 22.59 -4.15
C ALA A 139 21.99 23.48 -2.92
N ASP A 140 21.38 24.67 -2.82
CA ASP A 140 21.44 25.54 -1.64
C ASP A 140 20.69 24.96 -0.43
N LYS A 141 19.89 23.90 -0.63
CA LYS A 141 19.19 23.15 0.42
C LYS A 141 19.93 21.88 0.85
N ASN A 142 21.14 21.63 0.34
CA ASN A 142 21.96 20.52 0.81
C ASN A 142 22.22 20.63 2.32
N VAL A 143 22.18 19.51 3.02
CA VAL A 143 22.34 19.44 4.48
C VAL A 143 23.55 18.56 4.81
N GLN A 144 24.43 19.04 5.68
CA GLN A 144 25.66 18.32 6.08
C GLN A 144 26.53 17.91 4.87
N GLY A 145 26.58 18.76 3.84
CA GLY A 145 27.30 18.47 2.60
C GLY A 145 26.68 17.38 1.73
N LYS A 146 25.50 16.86 2.09
CA LYS A 146 24.78 15.82 1.34
C LYS A 146 23.64 16.43 0.52
N ARG A 147 23.36 15.80 -0.62
CA ARG A 147 22.20 16.16 -1.45
C ARG A 147 20.92 15.78 -0.73
N VAL A 148 19.91 16.64 -0.77
CA VAL A 148 18.61 16.40 -0.14
C VAL A 148 17.57 15.98 -1.16
N TRP A 149 16.77 15.00 -0.80
CA TRP A 149 15.54 14.63 -1.49
C TRP A 149 14.43 14.64 -0.45
N ALA A 150 13.45 15.53 -0.57
CA ALA A 150 12.33 15.63 0.36
C ALA A 150 11.03 15.80 -0.43
N HIS A 151 10.12 14.83 -0.31
CA HIS A 151 8.96 14.72 -1.19
C HIS A 151 7.68 14.65 -0.39
N TRP A 152 6.66 15.36 -0.88
CA TRP A 152 5.28 15.05 -0.57
C TRP A 152 4.83 13.85 -1.41
N VAL A 153 4.08 12.93 -0.81
CA VAL A 153 3.60 11.72 -1.48
C VAL A 153 2.13 11.48 -1.14
N TRP A 154 1.35 11.18 -2.17
CA TRP A 154 -0.05 10.80 -2.05
C TRP A 154 -0.30 9.52 -2.83
N CYS A 155 -0.91 8.55 -2.17
CA CYS A 155 -1.37 7.31 -2.80
C CYS A 155 -2.79 6.97 -2.38
N GLN A 156 -3.36 6.01 -3.07
CA GLN A 156 -4.49 5.23 -2.60
C GLN A 156 -4.01 3.79 -2.40
N TYR A 157 -4.60 3.07 -1.47
CA TYR A 157 -4.30 1.68 -1.24
C TYR A 157 -5.58 0.87 -1.35
N ALA A 158 -5.60 -0.12 -2.24
CA ALA A 158 -6.68 -1.08 -2.39
C ALA A 158 -6.15 -2.46 -2.00
N LEU A 159 -6.79 -3.12 -1.03
CA LEU A 159 -6.31 -4.38 -0.47
C LEU A 159 -7.45 -5.38 -0.37
N ASP A 160 -7.10 -6.64 -0.60
CA ASP A 160 -7.93 -7.77 -0.29
C ASP A 160 -7.39 -8.50 0.93
N PHE A 161 -8.30 -8.96 1.77
CA PHE A 161 -7.99 -9.69 2.99
C PHE A 161 -8.64 -11.05 2.97
N LEU A 162 -7.93 -12.03 3.51
CA LEU A 162 -8.38 -13.40 3.67
C LEU A 162 -8.25 -13.80 5.13
N LYS A 163 -9.30 -14.44 5.68
CA LYS A 163 -9.27 -15.03 7.01
C LYS A 163 -8.63 -16.42 6.93
N GLN A 164 -7.56 -16.63 7.70
CA GLN A 164 -6.84 -17.90 7.79
C GLN A 164 -6.68 -18.27 9.27
N ASP A 165 -7.19 -19.44 9.65
CA ASP A 165 -7.08 -19.96 11.03
C ASP A 165 -7.58 -18.98 12.10
N GLY A 166 -8.67 -18.26 11.79
CA GLY A 166 -9.28 -17.27 12.68
C GLY A 166 -8.65 -15.87 12.60
N GLU A 167 -7.52 -15.69 11.91
CA GLU A 167 -6.84 -14.41 11.77
C GLU A 167 -7.03 -13.79 10.38
N TRP A 168 -7.18 -12.47 10.33
CA TRP A 168 -7.18 -11.73 9.06
C TRP A 168 -5.76 -11.52 8.54
N LYS A 169 -5.56 -11.67 7.23
CA LYS A 169 -4.27 -11.48 6.56
C LYS A 169 -4.44 -10.69 5.26
N ILE A 170 -3.42 -9.92 4.88
CA ILE A 170 -3.34 -9.24 3.58
C ILE A 170 -3.09 -10.28 2.49
N TRP A 171 -3.98 -10.35 1.51
CA TRP A 171 -3.93 -11.28 0.39
C TRP A 171 -3.45 -10.61 -0.88
N HIS A 172 -4.17 -9.59 -1.35
CA HIS A 172 -3.77 -8.77 -2.50
C HIS A 172 -3.46 -7.35 -2.04
N PHE A 173 -2.46 -6.73 -2.65
CA PHE A 173 -2.01 -5.41 -2.25
C PHE A 173 -1.78 -4.53 -3.47
N ARG A 174 -2.56 -3.45 -3.55
CA ARG A 174 -2.42 -2.49 -4.63
C ARG A 174 -2.16 -1.09 -4.08
N CYS A 175 -0.97 -0.57 -4.34
CA CYS A 175 -0.64 0.85 -4.16
C CYS A 175 -0.93 1.60 -5.47
N LEU A 176 -1.62 2.73 -5.34
CA LEU A 176 -2.00 3.60 -6.43
C LEU A 176 -1.44 4.98 -6.14
N GLU A 177 -0.19 5.25 -6.54
CA GLU A 177 0.36 6.60 -6.45
C GLU A 177 -0.54 7.58 -7.22
N VAL A 178 -0.89 8.69 -6.59
CA VAL A 178 -1.74 9.74 -7.16
C VAL A 178 -0.89 10.92 -7.53
N ALA A 179 -0.05 11.39 -6.61
CA ALA A 179 0.80 12.55 -6.82
C ALA A 179 2.05 12.46 -5.96
N ARG A 180 3.08 13.17 -6.41
CA ARG A 180 4.34 13.37 -5.70
C ARG A 180 4.89 14.74 -6.09
N ALA A 181 5.63 15.38 -5.20
CA ALA A 181 6.39 16.59 -5.52
C ALA A 181 7.56 16.78 -4.56
N PRO A 182 8.71 17.32 -5.02
CA PRO A 182 9.73 17.87 -4.12
C PRO A 182 9.12 18.92 -3.20
N TYR A 183 9.66 19.08 -1.99
CA TYR A 183 9.12 20.00 -0.99
C TYR A 183 9.17 21.46 -1.47
N SER A 184 10.22 21.82 -2.20
CA SER A 184 10.41 23.16 -2.78
C SER A 184 9.49 23.49 -3.96
N GLU A 185 8.71 22.55 -4.47
CA GLU A 185 7.88 22.73 -5.65
C GLU A 185 6.43 22.26 -5.42
N ASN A 186 5.45 22.98 -5.99
CA ASN A 186 4.06 22.55 -5.91
C ASN A 186 3.80 21.34 -6.85
N TRP A 187 2.81 20.52 -6.50
CA TRP A 187 2.49 19.30 -7.25
C TRP A 187 1.92 19.56 -8.66
N ILE A 188 1.44 20.76 -8.96
CA ILE A 188 0.87 21.09 -10.27
C ILE A 188 2.00 21.29 -11.29
N SER A 189 2.95 22.19 -11.00
CA SER A 189 4.10 22.41 -11.88
C SER A 189 4.98 21.17 -11.99
N PHE A 190 5.11 20.42 -10.90
CA PHE A 190 5.86 19.18 -10.93
C PHE A 190 5.17 18.09 -11.76
N ALA A 191 3.84 17.97 -11.68
CA ALA A 191 3.09 17.01 -12.48
C ALA A 191 3.21 17.30 -13.99
N GLU A 192 3.24 18.56 -14.42
CA GLU A 192 3.41 18.94 -15.83
C GLU A 192 4.71 18.35 -16.43
N LYS A 193 5.81 18.36 -15.69
CA LYS A 193 7.13 17.92 -16.18
C LYS A 193 7.51 16.48 -15.85
N ASN A 194 6.86 15.83 -14.89
CA ASN A 194 7.35 14.58 -14.30
C ASN A 194 6.43 13.36 -14.46
N GLN A 195 5.48 13.39 -15.40
CA GLN A 195 4.57 12.27 -15.69
C GLN A 195 5.31 10.93 -15.95
N PHE A 196 6.52 10.98 -16.51
CA PHE A 196 7.30 9.79 -16.87
C PHE A 196 7.94 9.08 -15.66
N ALA A 197 8.15 9.75 -14.53
CA ALA A 197 8.89 9.18 -13.41
C ALA A 197 8.13 8.06 -12.70
N PHE A 198 6.79 8.08 -12.76
CA PHE A 198 5.92 7.09 -12.14
C PHE A 198 6.01 5.69 -12.78
N GLY A 199 6.68 5.57 -13.94
CA GLY A 199 6.98 4.30 -14.60
C GLY A 199 8.40 3.78 -14.34
N LYS A 200 9.20 4.45 -13.50
CA LYS A 200 10.58 4.04 -13.18
C LYS A 200 10.64 3.30 -11.85
N GLY A 201 11.68 2.47 -11.70
CA GLY A 201 11.95 1.76 -10.45
C GLY A 201 12.22 2.73 -9.31
N LEU A 202 11.61 2.46 -8.15
CA LEU A 202 11.91 3.18 -6.91
C LEU A 202 13.25 2.70 -6.36
N ALA A 203 14.06 3.63 -5.86
CA ALA A 203 15.28 3.36 -5.13
C ALA A 203 15.19 3.92 -3.72
N TYR A 204 15.66 3.14 -2.75
CA TYR A 204 16.07 3.63 -1.45
C TYR A 204 17.53 4.07 -1.52
N PHE A 205 17.96 5.01 -0.70
CA PHE A 205 19.39 5.23 -0.47
C PHE A 205 19.78 4.49 0.80
N GLY A 206 20.75 3.58 0.71
CA GLY A 206 21.29 2.84 1.84
C GLY A 206 22.23 3.67 2.70
N ASP A 207 22.78 3.07 3.76
CA ASP A 207 23.68 3.71 4.73
C ASP A 207 24.99 4.24 4.09
N ASP A 208 25.41 3.64 2.98
CA ASP A 208 26.57 4.08 2.18
C ASP A 208 26.20 5.10 1.10
N GLY A 209 24.97 5.62 1.14
CA GLY A 209 24.40 6.53 0.16
C GLY A 209 24.03 5.89 -1.18
N LYS A 210 24.34 4.61 -1.43
CA LYS A 210 24.05 3.98 -2.72
C LYS A 210 22.57 3.72 -2.90
N ALA A 211 22.11 3.82 -4.15
CA ALA A 211 20.76 3.45 -4.54
C ALA A 211 20.56 1.93 -4.43
N VAL A 212 19.68 1.52 -3.52
CA VAL A 212 19.13 0.17 -3.38
C VAL A 212 17.78 0.15 -4.07
N PHE A 213 17.72 -0.49 -5.24
CA PHE A 213 16.47 -0.63 -5.98
C PHE A 213 15.58 -1.72 -5.37
N MET A 214 14.27 -1.57 -5.59
CA MET A 214 13.31 -2.63 -5.30
C MET A 214 13.69 -3.93 -6.03
N PRO A 215 13.33 -5.11 -5.48
CA PRO A 215 13.47 -6.36 -6.20
C PRO A 215 12.82 -6.31 -7.59
N GLN A 216 13.34 -7.12 -8.50
CA GLN A 216 12.73 -7.26 -9.82
C GLN A 216 11.30 -7.82 -9.69
N VAL A 217 10.38 -7.20 -10.42
CA VAL A 217 8.98 -7.64 -10.56
C VAL A 217 8.89 -8.89 -11.44
N ASP A 218 7.90 -9.73 -11.20
CA ASP A 218 7.73 -10.99 -11.95
C ASP A 218 7.13 -10.74 -13.34
N LYS A 219 6.24 -9.74 -13.44
CA LYS A 219 5.65 -9.31 -14.71
C LYS A 219 5.34 -7.81 -14.74
N PRO A 220 5.19 -7.20 -15.94
CA PRO A 220 4.77 -5.81 -16.07
C PRO A 220 3.39 -5.53 -15.47
N ALA A 221 3.13 -4.26 -15.16
CA ALA A 221 1.84 -3.83 -14.64
C ALA A 221 0.74 -3.93 -15.72
N GLU A 222 -0.31 -4.69 -15.44
CA GLU A 222 -1.47 -4.81 -16.34
C GLU A 222 -2.47 -3.65 -16.16
N SER A 223 -2.57 -3.13 -14.93
CA SER A 223 -3.36 -1.95 -14.60
C SER A 223 -2.48 -0.87 -14.00
N ARG A 224 -2.74 0.40 -14.35
CA ARG A 224 -1.95 1.56 -13.93
C ARG A 224 -2.78 2.50 -13.05
N SER A 225 -2.11 3.11 -12.08
CA SER A 225 -2.67 4.18 -11.26
C SER A 225 -2.93 5.43 -12.13
N ASP A 226 -4.03 6.14 -11.87
CA ASP A 226 -4.30 7.41 -12.52
C ASP A 226 -3.51 8.52 -11.81
N ILE A 227 -2.33 8.84 -12.34
CA ILE A 227 -1.45 9.88 -11.78
C ILE A 227 -2.06 11.26 -12.04
N TYR A 228 -2.08 12.16 -11.07
CA TYR A 228 -2.53 13.53 -11.25
C TYR A 228 -1.85 14.23 -12.44
N SER A 229 -2.64 14.99 -13.19
CA SER A 229 -2.18 15.83 -14.30
C SER A 229 -3.08 17.07 -14.39
N PRO A 230 -2.51 18.25 -14.71
CA PRO A 230 -3.28 19.48 -14.82
C PRO A 230 -4.27 19.48 -16.00
N ASP A 231 -4.08 18.60 -16.98
CA ASP A 231 -4.83 18.61 -18.24
C ASP A 231 -5.99 17.60 -18.28
N ARG A 232 -6.23 16.86 -17.20
CA ARG A 232 -7.30 15.85 -17.16
C ARG A 232 -8.00 15.77 -15.81
N VAL A 233 -9.23 15.25 -15.87
CA VAL A 233 -10.02 14.93 -14.67
C VAL A 233 -9.49 13.64 -14.04
N GLN A 234 -9.21 13.70 -12.74
CA GLN A 234 -8.82 12.56 -11.92
C GLN A 234 -9.94 11.51 -11.84
N LYS A 235 -9.59 10.23 -11.98
CA LYS A 235 -10.51 9.10 -11.88
C LYS A 235 -10.04 8.10 -10.83
N LEU A 236 -10.98 7.28 -10.38
CA LEU A 236 -10.65 6.07 -9.63
C LEU A 236 -10.04 5.04 -10.58
N ALA A 237 -8.81 4.61 -10.29
CA ALA A 237 -8.12 3.58 -11.07
C ALA A 237 -8.65 2.17 -10.79
N VAL A 238 -9.25 1.97 -9.61
CA VAL A 238 -9.90 0.72 -9.19
C VAL A 238 -11.24 1.04 -8.54
N LYS A 239 -12.16 0.06 -8.56
CA LYS A 239 -13.48 0.21 -7.95
C LYS A 239 -13.38 0.27 -6.42
N LEU A 240 -14.16 1.12 -5.77
CA LEU A 240 -14.26 1.13 -4.31
C LEU A 240 -14.92 -0.17 -3.80
N PRO A 241 -14.65 -0.60 -2.56
CA PRO A 241 -15.35 -1.72 -1.96
C PRO A 241 -16.86 -1.47 -1.93
N GLU A 242 -17.63 -2.47 -2.36
CA GLU A 242 -19.09 -2.52 -2.31
C GLU A 242 -19.52 -3.84 -1.67
N PRO A 243 -20.71 -3.91 -1.03
CA PRO A 243 -21.21 -5.15 -0.43
C PRO A 243 -21.19 -6.35 -1.37
N TYR A 244 -20.73 -7.50 -0.86
CA TYR A 244 -20.63 -8.74 -1.62
C TYR A 244 -20.77 -9.98 -0.72
N THR A 245 -21.19 -11.10 -1.30
CA THR A 245 -21.50 -12.33 -0.55
C THR A 245 -20.24 -13.14 -0.27
N THR A 246 -19.49 -13.44 -1.34
CA THR A 246 -18.25 -14.22 -1.30
C THR A 246 -17.22 -13.64 -2.27
N PHE A 247 -15.94 -13.94 -2.10
CA PHE A 247 -14.90 -13.38 -2.98
C PHE A 247 -15.06 -13.76 -4.46
N LYS A 248 -15.77 -14.86 -4.77
CA LYS A 248 -16.04 -15.26 -6.17
C LYS A 248 -16.88 -14.24 -6.94
N ASP A 249 -17.57 -13.36 -6.24
CA ASP A 249 -18.48 -12.37 -6.81
C ASP A 249 -17.75 -11.08 -7.23
N VAL A 250 -16.48 -10.92 -6.86
CA VAL A 250 -15.72 -9.68 -7.02
C VAL A 250 -14.31 -9.95 -7.57
N PRO A 251 -13.74 -9.05 -8.40
CA PRO A 251 -12.36 -9.20 -8.85
C PRO A 251 -11.38 -8.89 -7.72
N ALA A 252 -10.18 -9.48 -7.81
CA ALA A 252 -9.04 -9.09 -6.97
C ALA A 252 -8.57 -7.66 -7.30
N TYR A 253 -7.98 -6.99 -6.31
CA TYR A 253 -7.33 -5.68 -6.49
C TYR A 253 -5.91 -5.75 -7.03
#